data_AF-A0A849YW03-F1
#
_entry.id   AF-A0A849YW03-F1
#
_cell.length_a   1.000
_cell.length_b   1.000
_cell.length_c   1.000
_cell.angle_alpha   90.00
_cell.angle_beta   90.00
_cell.angle_gamma   90.00
#
_symmetry.space_group_name_H-M   'P 1'
#
loop_
_entity.id
_entity.type
_entity.pdbx_description
1 polymer ?
#
loop_
_entity_poly.entity_id
_entity_poly.type
_entity_poly.pdbx_seq_one_letter_code
_entity_poly.pdbx_strand_id
1 'polypeptide(L)'
;MAKDPAVWGPWIWSPRADLGIFGGSAIAALSLVALAPWLAGPGGDLPVWGFFAFVVVVDVAHVYSTLFRTYLDEGELRRRPLLYTGVPLACLIAGAAVHSVSSAWFWRVLAYVALFHFVRQQVGWLAVYRARAGLAKSKVDRIIDDAAIYSATLYPVAVWHASPPRAFHWFTDGDFFDGAVLAPALPVFFVVWVVALASYVARSAWHIAKGKVQLGKHVVTAATVATWYVGIVATNSDYAFTVANVIVHGVPYVALLWFYAREQARQAPSVLGSKLVLRGGLAVFCGLLLALAFAEEMIWDRLVWHSRPEIFGGAGADFVLSPAVLAFVVPLLAVPQATHYVLDAVLWRRRDTGQAQGRALGFASAAPRS
;
A
#
# COMPACT_ATOMS: atom_id res chain seq x y z
N MET A 1 19.16 -39.46 -14.24
CA MET A 1 19.25 -38.16 -13.54
C MET A 1 17.90 -37.88 -12.89
N ALA A 2 17.77 -38.07 -11.58
CA ALA A 2 16.59 -37.62 -10.85
C ALA A 2 16.54 -36.09 -10.95
N LYS A 3 15.45 -35.53 -11.47
CA LYS A 3 15.22 -34.07 -11.42
C LYS A 3 15.17 -33.69 -9.94
N ASP A 4 16.04 -32.81 -9.50
CA ASP A 4 15.88 -32.14 -8.21
C ASP A 4 14.43 -31.65 -8.09
N PRO A 5 13.75 -31.87 -6.95
CA PRO A 5 12.40 -31.38 -6.76
C PRO A 5 12.37 -29.88 -7.01
N ALA A 6 11.36 -29.41 -7.75
CA ALA A 6 11.22 -28.00 -8.08
C ALA A 6 11.26 -27.16 -6.80
N VAL A 7 12.20 -26.21 -6.75
CA VAL A 7 12.27 -25.26 -5.65
C VAL A 7 11.18 -24.22 -5.89
N TRP A 8 10.09 -24.30 -5.11
CA TRP A 8 8.93 -23.39 -5.15
C TRP A 8 9.20 -21.99 -4.60
N GLY A 9 10.40 -21.80 -4.03
CA GLY A 9 10.85 -20.52 -3.51
C GLY A 9 11.54 -19.64 -4.55
N PRO A 10 12.10 -18.52 -4.12
CA PRO A 10 12.32 -18.15 -2.72
C PRO A 10 11.11 -17.49 -2.08
N TRP A 11 11.04 -17.59 -0.75
CA TRP A 11 10.04 -16.96 0.11
C TRP A 11 10.69 -15.86 0.94
N ILE A 12 10.04 -14.70 1.09
CA ILE A 12 10.47 -13.60 1.96
C ILE A 12 10.57 -14.13 3.39
N TRP A 13 9.47 -14.69 3.92
CA TRP A 13 9.40 -15.21 5.29
C TRP A 13 9.27 -16.74 5.32
N SER A 14 8.22 -17.28 4.70
CA SER A 14 7.96 -18.73 4.60
C SER A 14 6.84 -18.99 3.58
N PRO A 15 6.70 -20.21 3.03
CA PRO A 15 5.61 -20.51 2.10
C PRO A 15 4.24 -20.15 2.67
N ARG A 16 3.95 -20.50 3.92
CA ARG A 16 2.66 -20.23 4.57
C ARG A 16 2.43 -18.73 4.77
N ALA A 17 3.44 -18.01 5.26
CA ALA A 17 3.32 -16.59 5.51
C ALA A 17 3.13 -15.82 4.20
N ASP A 18 3.97 -16.06 3.21
CA ASP A 18 3.94 -15.36 1.93
C ASP A 18 2.63 -15.66 1.17
N LEU A 19 2.20 -16.94 1.09
CA LEU A 19 0.94 -17.30 0.45
C LEU A 19 -0.27 -16.72 1.19
N GLY A 20 -0.27 -16.72 2.53
CA GLY A 20 -1.35 -16.13 3.31
C GLY A 20 -1.42 -14.61 3.18
N ILE A 21 -0.28 -13.92 3.23
CA ILE A 21 -0.20 -12.45 3.23
C ILE A 21 -0.48 -11.89 1.84
N PHE A 22 0.10 -12.45 0.78
CA PHE A 22 -0.08 -11.94 -0.59
C PHE A 22 -1.26 -12.61 -1.29
N GLY A 23 -1.30 -13.95 -1.30
CA GLY A 23 -2.37 -14.70 -1.96
C GLY A 23 -3.68 -14.67 -1.18
N GLY A 24 -3.62 -14.89 0.14
CA GLY A 24 -4.79 -14.91 1.00
C GLY A 24 -5.49 -13.55 1.09
N SER A 25 -4.73 -12.45 1.17
CA SER A 25 -5.31 -11.10 1.12
C SER A 25 -5.99 -10.80 -0.22
N ALA A 26 -5.39 -11.21 -1.33
CA ALA A 26 -5.99 -11.06 -2.67
C ALA A 26 -7.26 -11.90 -2.84
N ILE A 27 -7.24 -13.16 -2.40
CA ILE A 27 -8.43 -14.03 -2.42
C ILE A 27 -9.54 -13.44 -1.54
N ALA A 28 -9.21 -12.96 -0.33
CA ALA A 28 -10.17 -12.31 0.54
C ALA A 28 -10.78 -11.07 -0.12
N ALA A 29 -9.95 -10.20 -0.70
CA ALA A 29 -10.40 -9.01 -1.40
C ALA A 29 -11.32 -9.34 -2.58
N LEU A 30 -10.90 -10.25 -3.47
CA LEU A 30 -11.70 -10.66 -4.64
C LEU A 30 -12.99 -11.39 -4.23
N SER A 31 -12.97 -12.16 -3.15
CA SER A 31 -14.18 -12.81 -2.61
C SER A 31 -15.18 -11.78 -2.08
N LEU A 32 -14.71 -10.77 -1.36
CA LEU A 32 -15.55 -9.66 -0.89
C LEU A 32 -16.12 -8.85 -2.07
N VAL A 33 -15.33 -8.60 -3.11
CA VAL A 33 -15.83 -7.96 -4.35
C VAL A 33 -16.88 -8.84 -5.03
N ALA A 34 -16.68 -10.15 -5.12
CA ALA A 34 -17.69 -11.06 -5.67
C ALA A 34 -18.98 -11.07 -4.84
N LEU A 35 -18.86 -10.81 -3.53
CA LEU A 35 -19.98 -10.67 -2.60
C LEU A 35 -20.56 -9.25 -2.53
N ALA A 36 -20.06 -8.30 -3.34
CA ALA A 36 -20.54 -6.92 -3.35
C ALA A 36 -22.07 -6.77 -3.51
N PRO A 37 -22.80 -7.59 -4.31
CA PRO A 37 -24.25 -7.49 -4.39
C PRO A 37 -25.00 -7.62 -3.06
N TRP A 38 -24.38 -8.25 -2.05
CA TRP A 38 -24.95 -8.41 -0.71
C TRP A 38 -24.30 -7.52 0.35
N LEU A 39 -23.09 -7.03 0.07
CA LEU A 39 -22.24 -6.36 1.04
C LEU A 39 -22.14 -4.85 0.81
N ALA A 40 -22.18 -4.40 -0.44
CA ALA A 40 -22.08 -3.00 -0.80
C ALA A 40 -23.37 -2.23 -0.48
N GLY A 41 -23.23 -0.92 -0.28
CA GLY A 41 -24.37 -0.02 -0.18
C GLY A 41 -25.10 0.17 -1.51
N PRO A 42 -26.23 0.91 -1.51
CA PRO A 42 -26.91 1.32 -2.74
C PRO A 42 -25.92 1.95 -3.73
N GLY A 43 -26.08 1.65 -5.03
CA GLY A 43 -25.18 2.20 -6.06
C GLY A 43 -23.75 1.63 -6.06
N GLY A 44 -23.43 0.69 -5.16
CA GLY A 44 -22.07 0.17 -5.00
C GLY A 44 -21.21 0.98 -4.03
N ASP A 45 -21.83 1.84 -3.22
CA ASP A 45 -21.17 2.67 -2.21
C ASP A 45 -20.51 1.83 -1.11
N LEU A 46 -19.43 2.35 -0.51
CA LEU A 46 -18.83 1.76 0.67
C LEU A 46 -19.74 1.98 1.90
N PRO A 47 -20.30 0.92 2.51
CA PRO A 47 -21.14 1.05 3.69
C PRO A 47 -20.30 1.41 4.93
N VAL A 48 -20.96 1.89 5.99
CA VAL A 48 -20.33 2.31 7.26
C VAL A 48 -19.40 1.24 7.85
N TRP A 49 -19.84 -0.02 7.88
CA TRP A 49 -19.01 -1.12 8.37
C TRP A 49 -17.78 -1.35 7.49
N GLY A 50 -17.91 -1.14 6.18
CA GLY A 50 -16.84 -1.28 5.20
C GLY A 50 -15.82 -0.14 5.33
N PHE A 51 -16.29 1.09 5.55
CA PHE A 51 -15.44 2.22 5.92
C PHE A 51 -14.61 1.90 7.17
N PHE A 52 -15.24 1.44 8.25
CA PHE A 52 -14.51 1.08 9.46
C PHE A 52 -13.52 -0.08 9.22
N ALA A 53 -13.96 -1.15 8.56
CA ALA A 53 -13.16 -2.36 8.38
C ALA A 53 -12.00 -2.19 7.39
N PHE A 54 -12.18 -1.39 6.33
CA PHE A 54 -11.18 -1.26 5.27
C PHE A 54 -10.43 0.06 5.38
N VAL A 55 -11.12 1.20 5.52
CA VAL A 55 -10.45 2.50 5.63
C VAL A 55 -9.76 2.64 6.99
N VAL A 56 -10.48 2.53 8.11
CA VAL A 56 -9.87 2.74 9.44
C VAL A 56 -8.91 1.59 9.81
N VAL A 57 -9.40 0.36 9.77
CA VAL A 57 -8.69 -0.82 10.31
C VAL A 57 -7.53 -1.30 9.43
N VAL A 58 -7.57 -1.06 8.12
CA VAL A 58 -6.51 -1.51 7.19
C VAL A 58 -5.76 -0.34 6.58
N ASP A 59 -6.46 0.64 5.99
CA ASP A 59 -5.81 1.75 5.28
C ASP A 59 -5.10 2.69 6.26
N VAL A 60 -5.83 3.42 7.08
CA VAL A 60 -5.23 4.37 8.01
C VAL A 60 -4.32 3.67 9.03
N ALA A 61 -4.67 2.47 9.49
CA ALA A 61 -3.82 1.70 10.39
C ALA A 61 -2.47 1.30 9.78
N HIS A 62 -2.36 1.01 8.47
CA HIS A 62 -1.08 0.64 7.88
C HIS A 62 -0.10 1.82 7.86
N VAL A 63 -0.59 3.05 7.67
CA VAL A 63 0.22 4.28 7.69
C VAL A 63 1.00 4.37 9.01
N TYR A 64 0.32 4.12 10.13
CA TYR A 64 0.93 4.14 11.47
C TYR A 64 1.96 3.03 11.70
N SER A 65 1.97 1.97 10.90
CA SER A 65 2.97 0.90 11.06
C SER A 65 4.38 1.39 10.75
N THR A 66 4.53 2.45 9.95
CA THR A 66 5.82 3.11 9.68
C THR A 66 6.48 3.65 10.94
N LEU A 67 5.72 3.99 11.99
CA LEU A 67 6.27 4.44 13.27
C LEU A 67 7.30 3.44 13.84
N PHE A 68 7.06 2.13 13.69
CA PHE A 68 7.97 1.08 14.16
C PHE A 68 9.29 1.03 13.39
N ARG A 69 9.33 1.57 12.17
CA ARG A 69 10.55 1.69 11.36
C ARG A 69 11.26 3.02 11.59
N THR A 70 10.57 4.03 12.12
CA THR A 70 11.06 5.41 12.21
C THR A 70 10.97 5.96 13.63
N TYR A 71 9.85 6.58 14.00
CA TYR A 71 9.71 7.43 15.17
C TYR A 71 9.74 6.70 16.51
N LEU A 72 9.46 5.39 16.53
CA LEU A 72 9.62 4.55 17.71
C LEU A 72 11.04 3.96 17.85
N ASP A 73 11.96 4.35 16.96
CA ASP A 73 13.37 3.97 16.97
C ASP A 73 14.29 5.19 17.11
N GLU A 74 14.68 5.50 18.34
CA GLU A 74 15.59 6.60 18.65
C GLU A 74 16.94 6.50 17.93
N GLY A 75 17.43 5.27 17.68
CA GLY A 75 18.68 5.05 16.96
C GLY A 75 18.54 5.46 15.50
N GLU A 76 17.41 5.12 14.86
CA GLU A 76 17.13 5.53 13.49
C GLU A 76 16.88 7.04 13.40
N LEU A 77 16.15 7.64 14.35
CA LEU A 77 15.93 9.09 14.39
C LEU A 77 17.24 9.87 14.43
N ARG A 78 18.20 9.45 15.27
CA ARG A 78 19.54 10.07 15.35
C ARG A 78 20.37 9.85 14.09
N ARG A 79 20.12 8.77 13.34
CA ARG A 79 20.85 8.46 12.11
C ARG A 79 20.43 9.35 10.94
N ARG A 80 19.15 9.73 10.85
CA ARG A 80 18.60 10.54 9.74
C ARG A 80 17.65 11.65 10.24
N PRO A 81 18.09 12.56 11.13
CA PRO A 81 17.18 13.52 11.76
C PRO A 81 16.50 14.45 10.74
N LEU A 82 17.23 14.89 9.72
CA LEU A 82 16.68 15.74 8.66
C LEU A 82 15.59 15.03 7.85
N LEU A 83 15.66 13.72 7.68
CA LEU A 83 14.65 12.97 6.95
C LEU A 83 13.35 12.90 7.77
N TYR A 84 13.44 12.55 9.05
CA TYR A 84 12.27 12.30 9.89
C TYR A 84 11.61 13.57 10.42
N THR A 85 12.33 14.68 10.50
CA THR A 85 11.76 15.99 10.82
C THR A 85 11.40 16.76 9.55
N GLY A 86 12.28 16.75 8.54
CA GLY A 86 12.12 17.54 7.33
C GLY A 86 10.99 17.07 6.42
N VAL A 87 10.76 15.75 6.29
CA VAL A 87 9.67 15.24 5.42
C VAL A 87 8.29 15.63 5.93
N PRO A 88 7.91 15.40 7.21
CA PRO A 88 6.61 15.86 7.72
C PRO A 88 6.41 17.37 7.61
N LEU A 89 7.45 18.16 7.91
CA LEU A 89 7.41 19.61 7.77
C LEU A 89 7.22 20.03 6.31
N ALA A 90 7.93 19.39 5.38
CA ALA A 90 7.76 19.66 3.96
C ALA A 90 6.36 19.28 3.46
N CYS A 91 5.81 18.14 3.90
CA CYS A 91 4.44 17.74 3.59
C CYS A 91 3.42 18.77 4.12
N LEU A 92 3.58 19.24 5.36
CA LEU A 92 2.71 20.26 5.94
C LEU A 92 2.80 21.58 5.18
N ILE A 93 4.00 22.10 4.94
CA ILE A 93 4.21 23.40 4.28
C ILE A 93 3.71 23.35 2.83
N ALA A 94 4.09 22.31 2.08
CA ALA A 94 3.65 22.16 0.69
C ALA A 94 2.14 21.93 0.61
N GLY A 95 1.58 21.10 1.50
CA GLY A 95 0.14 20.87 1.59
C GLY A 95 -0.64 22.14 1.88
N ALA A 96 -0.19 22.93 2.86
CA ALA A 96 -0.79 24.23 3.20
C ALA A 96 -0.71 25.22 2.04
N ALA A 97 0.43 25.31 1.36
CA ALA A 97 0.57 26.18 0.19
C ALA A 97 -0.41 25.78 -0.93
N VAL A 98 -0.50 24.49 -1.27
CA VAL A 98 -1.43 24.03 -2.32
C VAL A 98 -2.89 24.22 -1.91
N HIS A 99 -3.25 23.84 -0.68
CA HIS A 99 -4.63 23.96 -0.20
C HIS A 99 -5.08 25.42 -0.08
N SER A 100 -4.18 26.34 0.28
CA SER A 100 -4.50 27.77 0.31
C SER A 100 -4.84 28.36 -1.06
N VAL A 101 -4.34 27.75 -2.14
CA VAL A 101 -4.68 28.12 -3.53
C VAL A 101 -5.98 27.44 -3.95
N SER A 102 -6.10 26.14 -3.70
CA SER A 102 -7.30 25.37 -4.04
C SER A 102 -7.35 24.03 -3.31
N SER A 103 -8.47 23.77 -2.62
CA SER A 103 -8.75 22.49 -1.99
C SER A 103 -8.80 21.35 -3.04
N ALA A 104 -9.41 21.59 -4.20
CA ALA A 104 -9.45 20.60 -5.29
C ALA A 104 -8.05 20.22 -5.81
N TRP A 105 -7.15 21.21 -5.96
CA TRP A 105 -5.75 20.92 -6.32
C TRP A 105 -5.00 20.16 -5.23
N PHE A 106 -5.27 20.45 -3.95
CA PHE A 106 -4.67 19.72 -2.84
C PHE A 106 -5.04 18.24 -2.90
N TRP A 107 -6.34 17.93 -2.97
CA TRP A 107 -6.81 16.54 -3.02
C TRP A 107 -6.31 15.81 -4.27
N ARG A 108 -6.27 16.49 -5.42
CA ARG A 108 -5.68 15.93 -6.64
C ARG A 108 -4.20 15.60 -6.51
N VAL A 109 -3.41 16.53 -5.99
CA VAL A 109 -1.97 16.29 -5.77
C VAL A 109 -1.77 15.13 -4.80
N LEU A 110 -2.50 15.11 -3.68
CA LEU A 110 -2.42 14.04 -2.70
C LEU A 110 -2.83 12.69 -3.30
N ALA A 111 -3.90 12.64 -4.10
CA ALA A 111 -4.39 11.46 -4.79
C ALA A 111 -3.33 10.86 -5.74
N TYR A 112 -2.63 11.70 -6.52
CA TYR A 112 -1.55 11.22 -7.38
C TYR A 112 -0.30 10.78 -6.60
N VAL A 113 0.01 11.42 -5.47
CA VAL A 113 1.08 10.95 -4.57
C VAL A 113 0.72 9.59 -3.96
N ALA A 114 -0.53 9.41 -3.52
CA ALA A 114 -1.05 8.14 -3.02
C ALA A 114 -1.01 7.05 -4.10
N LEU A 115 -1.50 7.34 -5.30
CA LEU A 115 -1.44 6.42 -6.43
C LEU A 115 0.00 6.01 -6.73
N PHE A 116 0.92 6.98 -6.80
CA PHE A 116 2.33 6.68 -7.02
C PHE A 116 2.88 5.76 -5.93
N HIS A 117 2.57 6.03 -4.67
CA HIS A 117 2.95 5.17 -3.54
C HIS A 117 2.41 3.74 -3.71
N PHE A 118 1.12 3.58 -4.01
CA PHE A 118 0.48 2.28 -4.24
C PHE A 118 1.16 1.50 -5.37
N VAL A 119 1.42 2.14 -6.52
CA VAL A 119 2.14 1.52 -7.65
C VAL A 119 3.54 1.09 -7.25
N ARG A 120 4.28 1.98 -6.57
CA ARG A 120 5.67 1.74 -6.18
C ARG A 120 5.81 0.62 -5.15
N GLN A 121 4.83 0.44 -4.28
CA GLN A 121 4.80 -0.68 -3.35
C GLN A 121 4.73 -2.03 -4.08
N GLN A 122 3.87 -2.16 -5.09
CA GLN A 122 3.76 -3.39 -5.90
C GLN A 122 5.08 -3.71 -6.63
N VAL A 123 5.71 -2.68 -7.20
CA VAL A 123 7.05 -2.78 -7.81
C VAL A 123 8.10 -3.21 -6.77
N GLY A 124 8.01 -2.69 -5.55
CA GLY A 124 8.89 -3.02 -4.42
C GLY A 124 8.86 -4.50 -4.08
N TRP A 125 7.67 -5.09 -3.91
CA TRP A 125 7.51 -6.52 -3.65
C TRP A 125 8.13 -7.39 -4.74
N LEU A 126 7.81 -7.07 -5.99
CA LEU A 126 8.33 -7.82 -7.13
C LEU A 126 9.86 -7.73 -7.21
N ALA A 127 10.43 -6.57 -6.92
CA ALA A 127 11.88 -6.37 -6.86
C ALA A 127 12.54 -7.18 -5.73
N VAL A 128 11.91 -7.30 -4.55
CA VAL A 128 12.40 -8.14 -3.45
C VAL A 128 12.40 -9.61 -3.86
N TYR A 129 11.30 -10.14 -4.41
CA TYR A 129 11.24 -11.53 -4.87
C TYR A 129 12.24 -11.83 -5.99
N ARG A 130 12.37 -10.93 -6.98
CA ARG A 130 13.38 -11.03 -8.04
C ARG A 130 14.79 -11.07 -7.47
N ALA A 131 15.09 -10.22 -6.48
CA ALA A 131 16.40 -10.21 -5.83
C ALA A 131 16.65 -11.50 -5.03
N ARG A 132 15.65 -11.99 -4.29
CA ARG A 132 15.71 -13.26 -3.58
C ARG A 132 15.92 -14.44 -4.53
N ALA A 133 15.39 -14.36 -5.75
CA ALA A 133 15.54 -15.41 -6.77
C ALA A 133 16.93 -15.44 -7.43
N GLY A 134 17.86 -14.59 -6.96
CA GLY A 134 19.19 -14.45 -7.54
C GLY A 134 19.19 -13.69 -8.87
N LEU A 135 18.07 -13.05 -9.24
CA LEU A 135 17.90 -12.37 -10.53
C LEU A 135 18.14 -10.85 -10.45
N ALA A 136 18.68 -10.34 -9.33
CA ALA A 136 18.92 -8.90 -9.12
C ALA A 136 19.81 -8.26 -10.22
N LYS A 137 20.73 -9.02 -10.82
CA LYS A 137 21.64 -8.55 -11.87
C LYS A 137 21.09 -8.76 -13.29
N SER A 138 19.99 -9.49 -13.46
CA SER A 138 19.42 -9.77 -14.77
C SER A 138 18.62 -8.57 -15.28
N LYS A 139 19.13 -7.90 -16.32
CA LYS A 139 18.44 -6.78 -16.96
C LYS A 139 17.13 -7.22 -17.65
N VAL A 140 17.15 -8.39 -18.29
CA VAL A 140 15.98 -8.93 -18.99
C VAL A 140 14.86 -9.23 -18.01
N ASP A 141 15.15 -9.94 -16.92
CA ASP A 141 14.14 -10.24 -15.89
C ASP A 141 13.63 -8.95 -15.23
N ARG A 142 14.51 -7.97 -15.01
CA ARG A 142 14.10 -6.67 -14.49
C ARG A 142 13.13 -5.95 -15.42
N ILE A 143 13.45 -5.83 -16.71
CA ILE A 143 12.61 -5.12 -17.68
C ILE A 143 11.24 -5.80 -17.80
N ILE A 144 11.20 -7.13 -17.92
CA ILE A 144 9.96 -7.89 -18.07
C ILE A 144 9.10 -7.81 -16.80
N ASP A 145 9.70 -8.04 -15.62
CA ASP A 145 8.99 -7.96 -14.34
C ASP A 145 8.48 -6.52 -14.08
N ASP A 146 9.32 -5.50 -14.30
CA ASP A 146 8.94 -4.09 -14.12
C ASP A 146 7.83 -3.71 -15.11
N ALA A 147 7.94 -4.08 -16.40
CA ALA A 147 6.90 -3.81 -17.40
C ALA A 147 5.55 -4.47 -17.03
N ALA A 148 5.57 -5.72 -16.56
CA ALA A 148 4.37 -6.41 -16.13
C ALA A 148 3.69 -5.74 -14.94
N ILE A 149 4.43 -5.40 -13.88
CA ILE A 149 3.82 -4.81 -12.68
C ILE A 149 3.41 -3.34 -12.86
N TYR A 150 4.16 -2.57 -13.65
CA TYR A 150 3.75 -1.20 -14.00
C TYR A 150 2.52 -1.23 -14.90
N SER A 151 2.48 -2.07 -15.94
CA SER A 151 1.29 -2.16 -16.78
C SER A 151 0.08 -2.67 -15.97
N ALA A 152 0.26 -3.65 -15.09
CA ALA A 152 -0.80 -4.18 -14.21
C ALA A 152 -1.53 -3.11 -13.39
N THR A 153 -0.83 -2.02 -13.05
CA THR A 153 -1.37 -0.92 -12.25
C THR A 153 -1.74 0.30 -13.09
N LEU A 154 -0.92 0.66 -14.09
CA LEU A 154 -1.13 1.86 -14.91
C LEU A 154 -2.18 1.69 -16.00
N TYR A 155 -2.41 0.48 -16.53
CA TYR A 155 -3.52 0.28 -17.48
C TYR A 155 -4.88 0.53 -16.83
N PRO A 156 -5.19 -0.04 -15.64
CA PRO A 156 -6.40 0.32 -14.89
C PRO A 156 -6.53 1.82 -14.63
N VAL A 157 -5.45 2.52 -14.27
CA VAL A 157 -5.45 3.99 -14.09
C VAL A 157 -5.75 4.73 -15.39
N ALA A 158 -5.20 4.29 -16.52
CA ALA A 158 -5.53 4.87 -17.82
C ALA A 158 -7.01 4.69 -18.14
N VAL A 159 -7.59 3.52 -17.83
CA VAL A 159 -9.02 3.23 -17.95
C VAL A 159 -9.85 4.14 -17.03
N TRP A 160 -9.42 4.38 -15.80
CA TRP A 160 -10.04 5.34 -14.88
C TRP A 160 -10.14 6.73 -15.53
N HIS A 161 -9.01 7.30 -15.97
CA HIS A 161 -8.97 8.62 -16.59
C HIS A 161 -9.82 8.73 -17.85
N ALA A 162 -9.79 7.69 -18.69
CA ALA A 162 -10.36 7.73 -20.02
C ALA A 162 -11.83 7.32 -20.09
N SER A 163 -12.43 6.84 -18.98
CA SER A 163 -13.82 6.37 -18.97
C SER A 163 -14.64 6.96 -17.81
N PRO A 164 -14.79 8.30 -17.72
CA PRO A 164 -15.76 8.91 -16.81
C PRO A 164 -17.22 8.64 -17.28
N PRO A 165 -18.23 8.67 -16.38
CA PRO A 165 -18.13 8.89 -14.93
C PRO A 165 -17.69 7.63 -14.17
N ARG A 166 -17.00 7.83 -13.04
CA ARG A 166 -16.63 6.77 -12.10
C ARG A 166 -17.42 6.89 -10.81
N ALA A 167 -17.84 5.75 -10.27
CA ALA A 167 -18.60 5.66 -9.02
C ALA A 167 -17.69 5.60 -7.78
N PHE A 168 -16.39 5.89 -7.94
CA PHE A 168 -15.38 5.83 -6.90
C PHE A 168 -14.36 6.95 -7.11
N HIS A 169 -13.74 7.37 -6.02
CA HIS A 169 -12.66 8.35 -5.98
C HIS A 169 -11.59 7.89 -4.99
N TRP A 170 -10.42 8.54 -4.98
CA TRP A 170 -9.35 8.16 -4.06
C TRP A 170 -9.58 8.76 -2.66
N PHE A 171 -9.89 10.05 -2.60
CA PHE A 171 -10.17 10.83 -1.39
C PHE A 171 -11.47 11.61 -1.49
N THR A 172 -11.68 12.32 -2.61
CA THR A 172 -12.85 13.17 -2.82
C THR A 172 -13.27 13.14 -4.29
N ASP A 173 -14.53 13.42 -4.57
CA ASP A 173 -14.99 13.56 -5.95
C ASP A 173 -14.13 14.56 -6.78
N GLY A 174 -13.79 14.19 -8.00
CA GLY A 174 -12.95 14.97 -8.91
C GLY A 174 -11.45 15.05 -8.56
N ASP A 175 -10.95 14.25 -7.62
CA ASP A 175 -9.52 14.22 -7.27
C ASP A 175 -8.63 13.75 -8.42
N PHE A 176 -9.07 12.78 -9.21
CA PHE A 176 -8.42 12.38 -10.46
C PHE A 176 -8.83 13.32 -11.61
N PHE A 177 -7.87 13.61 -12.49
CA PHE A 177 -8.16 14.39 -13.71
C PHE A 177 -9.13 13.64 -14.63
N ASP A 178 -10.14 14.35 -15.15
CA ASP A 178 -10.98 13.85 -16.24
C ASP A 178 -10.18 13.85 -17.55
N GLY A 179 -9.80 12.65 -17.98
CA GLY A 179 -9.01 12.41 -19.17
C GLY A 179 -9.81 11.78 -20.30
N ALA A 180 -11.10 12.09 -20.47
CA ALA A 180 -11.93 11.52 -21.55
C ALA A 180 -11.29 11.62 -22.95
N VAL A 181 -10.46 12.65 -23.18
CA VAL A 181 -9.66 12.82 -24.41
C VAL A 181 -8.68 11.65 -24.69
N LEU A 182 -8.33 10.86 -23.67
CA LEU A 182 -7.44 9.69 -23.77
C LEU A 182 -8.19 8.42 -24.20
N ALA A 183 -9.52 8.42 -24.29
CA ALA A 183 -10.32 7.25 -24.67
C ALA A 183 -9.86 6.58 -25.98
N PRO A 184 -9.51 7.31 -27.05
CA PRO A 184 -9.00 6.70 -28.29
C PRO A 184 -7.67 5.95 -28.13
N ALA A 185 -6.87 6.26 -27.09
CA ALA A 185 -5.60 5.59 -26.82
C ALA A 185 -5.75 4.30 -25.99
N LEU A 186 -6.93 4.03 -25.41
CA LEU A 186 -7.16 2.84 -24.57
C LEU A 186 -6.85 1.50 -25.27
N PRO A 187 -7.19 1.27 -26.56
CA PRO A 187 -6.82 0.04 -27.25
C PRO A 187 -5.31 -0.17 -27.30
N VAL A 188 -4.53 0.91 -27.47
CA VAL A 188 -3.06 0.84 -27.47
C VAL A 188 -2.54 0.46 -26.08
N PHE A 189 -3.06 1.10 -25.02
CA PHE A 189 -2.68 0.76 -23.65
C PHE A 189 -3.06 -0.68 -23.28
N PHE A 190 -4.18 -1.18 -23.77
CA PHE A 190 -4.59 -2.58 -23.61
C PHE A 190 -3.61 -3.54 -24.29
N VAL A 191 -3.20 -3.27 -25.54
CA VAL A 191 -2.20 -4.08 -26.23
C VAL A 191 -0.86 -4.09 -25.47
N VAL A 192 -0.41 -2.93 -24.99
CA VAL A 192 0.81 -2.83 -24.17
C VAL A 192 0.69 -3.67 -22.89
N TRP A 193 -0.45 -3.61 -22.22
CA TRP A 193 -0.75 -4.41 -21.03
C TRP A 193 -0.71 -5.92 -21.32
N VAL A 194 -1.39 -6.38 -22.36
CA VAL A 194 -1.37 -7.79 -22.78
C VAL A 194 0.04 -8.26 -23.12
N VAL A 195 0.79 -7.49 -23.91
CA VAL A 195 2.16 -7.85 -24.31
C VAL A 195 3.10 -7.92 -23.11
N ALA A 196 3.00 -6.99 -22.16
CA ALA A 196 3.81 -7.00 -20.95
C ALA A 196 3.53 -8.24 -20.08
N LEU A 197 2.25 -8.58 -19.87
CA LEU A 197 1.85 -9.76 -19.11
C LEU A 197 2.20 -11.07 -19.83
N ALA A 198 2.00 -11.16 -21.14
CA ALA A 198 2.39 -12.32 -21.93
C ALA A 198 3.91 -12.55 -21.90
N SER A 199 4.70 -11.47 -21.97
CA SER A 199 6.15 -11.52 -21.83
C SER A 199 6.59 -12.04 -20.46
N TYR A 200 5.90 -11.62 -19.39
CA TYR A 200 6.12 -12.13 -18.04
C TYR A 200 5.79 -13.61 -17.92
N VAL A 201 4.67 -14.07 -18.47
CA VAL A 201 4.27 -15.48 -18.44
C VAL A 201 5.27 -16.34 -19.22
N ALA A 202 5.65 -15.92 -20.43
CA ALA A 202 6.65 -16.62 -21.24
C ALA A 202 8.00 -16.71 -20.53
N ARG A 203 8.45 -15.60 -19.92
CA ARG A 203 9.70 -15.58 -19.15
C ARG A 203 9.64 -16.46 -17.91
N SER A 204 8.49 -16.50 -17.24
CA SER A 204 8.25 -17.34 -16.07
C SER A 204 8.24 -18.82 -16.44
N ALA A 205 7.57 -19.19 -17.53
CA ALA A 205 7.57 -20.56 -18.07
C ALA A 205 8.99 -21.03 -18.42
N TRP A 206 9.83 -20.15 -18.98
CA TRP A 206 11.24 -20.45 -19.22
C TRP A 206 12.01 -20.76 -17.94
N HIS A 207 11.83 -20.00 -16.86
CA HIS A 207 12.46 -20.29 -15.55
C HIS A 207 11.95 -21.61 -14.94
N ILE A 208 10.65 -21.89 -15.05
CA ILE A 208 10.04 -23.14 -14.57
C ILE A 208 10.61 -24.34 -15.34
N ALA A 209 10.76 -24.24 -16.67
CA ALA A 209 11.40 -25.27 -17.49
C ALA A 209 12.88 -25.49 -17.11
N LYS A 210 13.53 -24.48 -16.51
CA LYS A 210 14.88 -24.57 -15.93
C LYS A 210 14.88 -24.98 -14.45
N GLY A 211 13.76 -25.43 -13.91
CA GLY A 211 13.63 -25.96 -12.53
C GLY A 211 13.47 -24.89 -11.44
N LYS A 212 13.25 -23.62 -11.79
CA LYS A 212 13.12 -22.50 -10.84
C LYS A 212 11.69 -21.99 -10.80
N VAL A 213 10.93 -22.39 -9.79
CA VAL A 213 9.53 -21.99 -9.62
C VAL A 213 9.45 -20.87 -8.61
N GLN A 214 9.35 -19.62 -9.08
CA GLN A 214 9.35 -18.43 -8.23
C GLN A 214 7.93 -18.13 -7.70
N LEU A 215 7.32 -19.06 -6.97
CA LEU A 215 5.88 -19.01 -6.68
C LEU A 215 5.45 -17.72 -5.97
N GLY A 216 6.19 -17.26 -4.96
CA GLY A 216 5.88 -16.00 -4.28
C GLY A 216 5.89 -14.78 -5.23
N LYS A 217 6.81 -14.77 -6.22
CA LYS A 217 6.86 -13.75 -7.27
C LYS A 217 5.57 -13.74 -8.10
N HIS A 218 5.12 -14.93 -8.49
CA HIS A 218 3.92 -15.10 -9.32
C HIS A 218 2.65 -14.75 -8.55
N VAL A 219 2.56 -15.10 -7.26
CA VAL A 219 1.43 -14.75 -6.40
C VAL A 219 1.30 -13.23 -6.27
N VAL A 220 2.40 -12.51 -6.03
CA VAL A 220 2.37 -11.03 -6.00
C VAL A 220 1.89 -10.47 -7.34
N THR A 221 2.50 -10.88 -8.45
CA THR A 221 2.12 -10.35 -9.77
C THR A 221 0.66 -10.65 -10.11
N ALA A 222 0.19 -11.87 -9.87
CA ALA A 222 -1.19 -12.27 -10.15
C ALA A 222 -2.18 -11.54 -9.25
N ALA A 223 -1.87 -11.40 -7.95
CA ALA A 223 -2.67 -10.63 -7.01
C ALA A 223 -2.83 -9.18 -7.49
N THR A 224 -1.73 -8.50 -7.83
CA THR A 224 -1.76 -7.13 -8.32
C THR A 224 -2.59 -7.00 -9.60
N VAL A 225 -2.36 -7.87 -10.61
CA VAL A 225 -3.11 -7.83 -11.87
C VAL A 225 -4.61 -8.01 -11.61
N ALA A 226 -4.97 -9.02 -10.81
CA ALA A 226 -6.36 -9.35 -10.57
C ALA A 226 -7.08 -8.25 -9.78
N THR A 227 -6.50 -7.76 -8.68
CA THR A 227 -7.20 -6.78 -7.84
C THR A 227 -7.28 -5.39 -8.47
N TRP A 228 -6.23 -4.94 -9.17
CA TRP A 228 -6.29 -3.65 -9.87
C TRP A 228 -7.27 -3.69 -11.05
N TYR A 229 -7.25 -4.77 -11.83
CA TYR A 229 -8.19 -4.92 -12.93
C TYR A 229 -9.63 -5.03 -12.43
N VAL A 230 -9.89 -5.85 -11.41
CA VAL A 230 -11.24 -6.04 -10.87
C VAL A 230 -11.74 -4.76 -10.20
N GLY A 231 -10.94 -4.10 -9.36
CA GLY A 231 -11.35 -2.92 -8.61
C GLY A 231 -11.56 -1.65 -9.43
N ILE A 232 -11.03 -1.57 -10.66
CA ILE A 232 -11.05 -0.33 -11.48
C ILE A 232 -11.64 -0.55 -12.88
N VAL A 233 -11.37 -1.69 -13.51
CA VAL A 233 -11.76 -1.96 -14.91
C VAL A 233 -13.03 -2.79 -14.99
N ALA A 234 -13.06 -3.93 -14.28
CA ALA A 234 -14.19 -4.87 -14.35
C ALA A 234 -15.40 -4.41 -13.53
N THR A 235 -15.20 -3.50 -12.57
CA THR A 235 -16.24 -2.94 -11.73
C THR A 235 -16.23 -1.42 -11.76
N ASN A 236 -17.35 -0.81 -11.36
CA ASN A 236 -17.49 0.62 -11.16
C ASN A 236 -18.25 0.85 -9.86
N SER A 237 -17.60 0.58 -8.73
CA SER A 237 -18.19 0.63 -7.39
C SER A 237 -17.12 1.07 -6.40
N ASP A 238 -17.47 2.00 -5.52
CA ASP A 238 -16.61 2.46 -4.42
C ASP A 238 -16.21 1.29 -3.51
N TYR A 239 -17.19 0.47 -3.09
CA TYR A 239 -16.94 -0.74 -2.32
C TYR A 239 -15.90 -1.66 -2.99
N ALA A 240 -16.07 -1.98 -4.28
CA ALA A 240 -15.17 -2.88 -4.98
C ALA A 240 -13.77 -2.27 -5.15
N PHE A 241 -13.70 -0.98 -5.47
CA PHE A 241 -12.46 -0.23 -5.58
C PHE A 241 -11.69 -0.22 -4.26
N THR A 242 -12.34 0.16 -3.15
CA THR A 242 -11.72 0.22 -1.81
C THR A 242 -11.19 -1.15 -1.41
N VAL A 243 -12.03 -2.18 -1.44
CA VAL A 243 -11.69 -3.53 -0.94
C VAL A 243 -10.55 -4.15 -1.76
N ALA A 244 -10.62 -4.04 -3.09
CA ALA A 244 -9.62 -4.62 -3.97
C ALA A 244 -8.23 -3.96 -3.82
N ASN A 245 -8.18 -2.66 -3.55
CA ASN A 245 -6.91 -1.93 -3.42
C ASN A 245 -6.35 -1.96 -1.99
N VAL A 246 -7.18 -1.63 -1.00
CA VAL A 246 -6.75 -1.41 0.38
C VAL A 246 -6.24 -2.70 1.03
N ILE A 247 -6.93 -3.83 0.87
CA ILE A 247 -6.56 -5.08 1.53
C ILE A 247 -5.18 -5.57 1.06
N VAL A 248 -4.96 -5.62 -0.25
CA VAL A 248 -3.69 -6.11 -0.83
C VAL A 248 -2.56 -5.09 -0.75
N HIS A 249 -2.87 -3.85 -0.35
CA HIS A 249 -1.88 -2.82 -0.07
C HIS A 249 -1.49 -2.82 1.42
N GLY A 250 -2.47 -2.62 2.32
CA GLY A 250 -2.23 -2.47 3.75
C GLY A 250 -1.76 -3.76 4.43
N VAL A 251 -2.39 -4.92 4.14
CA VAL A 251 -2.07 -6.19 4.83
C VAL A 251 -0.61 -6.61 4.62
N PRO A 252 -0.07 -6.65 3.39
CA PRO A 252 1.35 -6.97 3.20
C PRO A 252 2.30 -5.98 3.86
N TYR A 253 1.94 -4.69 3.89
CA TYR A 253 2.77 -3.67 4.53
C TYR A 253 2.83 -3.84 6.04
N VAL A 254 1.67 -3.97 6.70
CA VAL A 254 1.57 -4.23 8.14
C VAL A 254 2.34 -5.49 8.52
N ALA A 255 2.25 -6.55 7.71
CA ALA A 255 3.00 -7.77 7.94
C ALA A 255 4.52 -7.55 7.84
N LEU A 256 5.00 -6.81 6.85
CA LEU A 256 6.42 -6.46 6.75
C LEU A 256 6.91 -5.66 7.95
N LEU A 257 6.14 -4.67 8.40
CA LEU A 257 6.52 -3.87 9.55
C LEU A 257 6.49 -4.70 10.84
N TRP A 258 5.58 -5.65 10.96
CA TRP A 258 5.58 -6.63 12.05
C TRP A 258 6.84 -7.50 12.05
N PHE A 259 7.21 -8.10 10.91
CA PHE A 259 8.44 -8.88 10.81
C PHE A 259 9.69 -8.04 11.05
N TYR A 260 9.72 -6.81 10.53
CA TYR A 260 10.79 -5.85 10.83
C TYR A 260 10.90 -5.54 12.32
N ALA A 261 9.78 -5.18 12.96
CA ALA A 261 9.77 -4.79 14.37
C ALA A 261 10.22 -5.95 15.28
N ARG A 262 9.90 -7.21 14.92
CA ARG A 262 10.43 -8.39 15.61
C ARG A 262 11.95 -8.55 15.44
N GLU A 263 12.48 -8.34 14.25
CA GLU A 263 13.93 -8.41 14.02
C GLU A 263 14.67 -7.26 14.73
N GLN A 264 14.07 -6.08 14.76
CA GLN A 264 14.59 -4.92 15.47
C GLN A 264 14.55 -5.13 16.98
N ALA A 265 13.49 -5.75 17.51
CA ALA A 265 13.38 -6.09 18.91
C ALA A 265 14.47 -7.07 19.39
N ARG A 266 14.92 -7.99 18.53
CA ARG A 266 16.06 -8.87 18.82
C ARG A 266 17.39 -8.13 18.79
N GLN A 267 17.55 -7.15 17.89
CA GLN A 267 18.80 -6.43 17.70
C GLN A 267 18.99 -5.29 18.72
N ALA A 268 17.92 -4.59 19.06
CA ALA A 268 17.92 -3.39 19.90
C ALA A 268 16.71 -3.42 20.87
N PRO A 269 16.73 -4.29 21.90
CA PRO A 269 15.60 -4.51 22.80
C PRO A 269 15.25 -3.29 23.68
N SER A 270 16.17 -2.34 23.84
CA SER A 270 16.00 -1.15 24.67
C SER A 270 15.19 -0.03 24.01
N VAL A 271 15.03 -0.06 22.69
CA VAL A 271 14.27 0.92 21.90
C VAL A 271 12.77 0.83 22.22
N LEU A 272 12.05 1.96 22.17
CA LEU A 272 10.63 2.03 22.54
C LEU A 272 9.76 1.05 21.73
N GLY A 273 9.87 1.08 20.39
CA GLY A 273 9.13 0.16 19.52
C GLY A 273 9.43 -1.31 19.84
N SER A 274 10.69 -1.63 20.11
CA SER A 274 11.12 -2.96 20.54
C SER A 274 10.48 -3.38 21.86
N LYS A 275 10.45 -2.50 22.86
CA LYS A 275 9.81 -2.77 24.16
C LYS A 275 8.32 -3.06 24.02
N LEU A 276 7.61 -2.33 23.16
CA LEU A 276 6.19 -2.56 22.87
C LEU A 276 5.97 -3.97 22.28
N VAL A 277 6.78 -4.33 21.27
CA VAL A 277 6.71 -5.65 20.64
C VAL A 277 7.09 -6.78 21.61
N LEU A 278 8.12 -6.59 22.45
CA LEU A 278 8.55 -7.62 23.40
C LEU A 278 7.54 -7.85 24.53
N ARG A 279 6.87 -6.79 25.00
CA ARG A 279 5.90 -6.88 26.10
C ARG A 279 4.53 -7.39 25.67
N GLY A 280 4.07 -6.98 24.50
CA GLY A 280 2.68 -7.20 24.07
C GLY A 280 2.50 -7.89 22.73
N GLY A 281 3.60 -8.22 22.04
CA GLY A 281 3.57 -8.95 20.79
C GLY A 281 2.70 -8.28 19.72
N LEU A 282 2.01 -9.12 18.94
CA LEU A 282 1.17 -8.67 17.83
C LEU A 282 -0.04 -7.88 18.32
N ALA A 283 -0.58 -8.21 19.50
CA ALA A 283 -1.76 -7.54 20.05
C ALA A 283 -1.49 -6.06 20.36
N VAL A 284 -0.38 -5.74 21.02
CA VAL A 284 -0.01 -4.34 21.27
C VAL A 284 0.42 -3.63 19.99
N PHE A 285 1.11 -4.33 19.08
CA PHE A 285 1.46 -3.78 17.78
C PHE A 285 0.20 -3.33 17.02
N CYS A 286 -0.76 -4.23 16.77
CA CYS A 286 -1.99 -3.90 16.06
C CYS A 286 -2.88 -2.94 16.86
N GLY A 287 -2.99 -3.12 18.18
CA GLY A 287 -3.81 -2.26 19.04
C GLY A 287 -3.37 -0.79 18.99
N LEU A 288 -2.06 -0.53 18.93
CA LEU A 288 -1.54 0.83 18.76
C LEU A 288 -1.92 1.41 17.39
N LEU A 289 -1.76 0.63 16.31
CA LEU A 289 -2.14 1.09 14.96
C LEU A 289 -3.61 1.44 14.88
N LEU A 290 -4.48 0.58 15.43
CA LEU A 290 -5.92 0.79 15.44
C LEU A 290 -6.33 1.99 16.28
N ALA A 291 -5.71 2.18 17.46
CA ALA A 291 -6.01 3.33 18.31
C ALA A 291 -5.64 4.66 17.63
N LEU A 292 -4.49 4.71 16.95
CA LEU A 292 -4.04 5.91 16.22
C LEU A 292 -4.90 6.16 14.98
N ALA A 293 -5.21 5.12 14.20
CA ALA A 293 -6.07 5.23 13.03
C ALA A 293 -7.49 5.69 13.39
N PHE A 294 -8.06 5.13 14.45
CA PHE A 294 -9.37 5.55 14.93
C PHE A 294 -9.35 7.00 15.41
N ALA A 295 -8.30 7.41 16.14
CA ALA A 295 -8.16 8.79 16.59
C ALA A 295 -8.01 9.77 15.42
N GLU A 296 -7.20 9.43 14.41
CA GLU A 296 -7.04 10.23 13.20
C GLU A 296 -8.37 10.42 12.46
N GLU A 297 -9.06 9.32 12.15
CA GLU A 297 -10.33 9.38 11.41
C GLU A 297 -11.44 10.07 12.21
N MET A 298 -11.45 9.92 13.53
CA MET A 298 -12.35 10.68 14.40
C MET A 298 -12.09 12.18 14.32
N ILE A 299 -10.82 12.61 14.24
CA ILE A 299 -10.46 14.02 14.12
C ILE A 299 -10.82 14.56 12.73
N TRP A 300 -10.54 13.79 11.67
CA TRP A 300 -10.97 14.11 10.31
C TRP A 300 -12.48 14.30 10.22
N ASP A 301 -13.26 13.34 10.73
CA ASP A 301 -14.72 13.40 10.63
C ASP A 301 -15.29 14.55 11.45
N ARG A 302 -14.79 14.78 12.68
CA ARG A 302 -15.31 15.85 13.54
C ARG A 302 -14.93 17.26 13.12
N LEU A 303 -13.88 17.45 12.31
CA LEU A 303 -13.40 18.77 11.90
C LEU A 303 -13.64 19.09 10.42
N VAL A 304 -13.78 18.08 9.56
CA VAL A 304 -13.79 18.24 8.10
C VAL A 304 -14.97 17.53 7.45
N TRP A 305 -15.14 16.23 7.67
CA TRP A 305 -16.08 15.43 6.86
C TRP A 305 -17.51 15.43 7.36
N HIS A 306 -17.71 15.36 8.69
CA HIS A 306 -19.02 15.28 9.34
C HIS A 306 -19.94 14.19 8.74
N SER A 307 -19.34 13.09 8.29
CA SER A 307 -19.97 12.09 7.43
C SER A 307 -20.30 10.79 8.14
N ARG A 308 -19.66 10.53 9.30
CA ARG A 308 -19.81 9.29 10.09
C ARG A 308 -20.13 9.56 11.57
N PRO A 309 -21.15 10.36 11.90
CA PRO A 309 -21.54 10.62 13.29
C PRO A 309 -21.90 9.34 14.07
N GLU A 310 -22.33 8.28 13.40
CA GLU A 310 -22.64 6.97 13.99
C GLU A 310 -21.40 6.22 14.51
N ILE A 311 -20.20 6.54 14.00
CA ILE A 311 -18.93 5.97 14.49
C ILE A 311 -18.26 6.95 15.47
N PHE A 312 -18.18 8.23 15.08
CA PHE A 312 -17.30 9.20 15.74
C PHE A 312 -18.04 10.20 16.63
N GLY A 313 -19.36 10.31 16.55
CA GLY A 313 -20.15 11.36 17.20
C GLY A 313 -19.71 12.78 16.79
N GLY A 314 -20.26 13.80 17.45
CA GLY A 314 -19.89 15.20 17.20
C GLY A 314 -21.11 16.11 17.11
N ALA A 315 -20.88 17.42 16.92
CA ALA A 315 -21.91 18.46 16.91
C ALA A 315 -22.82 18.46 15.65
N GLY A 316 -22.73 17.43 14.79
CA GLY A 316 -23.37 17.43 13.48
C GLY A 316 -22.72 18.41 12.49
N ALA A 317 -23.34 18.60 11.33
CA ALA A 317 -22.85 19.45 10.25
C ALA A 317 -22.91 20.97 10.56
N ASP A 318 -23.43 21.35 11.74
CA ASP A 318 -23.55 22.76 12.15
C ASP A 318 -22.22 23.37 12.58
N PHE A 319 -21.24 22.54 12.93
CA PHE A 319 -19.86 22.99 13.19
C PHE A 319 -19.07 22.99 11.89
N VAL A 320 -18.78 24.18 11.34
CA VAL A 320 -17.99 24.33 10.11
C VAL A 320 -16.82 25.27 10.37
N LEU A 321 -15.60 24.78 10.09
CA LEU A 321 -14.39 25.59 10.18
C LEU A 321 -14.33 26.60 9.03
N SER A 322 -13.76 27.79 9.28
CA SER A 322 -13.59 28.78 8.23
C SER A 322 -12.60 28.29 7.15
N PRO A 323 -12.71 28.75 5.89
CA PRO A 323 -11.78 28.34 4.83
C PRO A 323 -10.30 28.58 5.17
N ALA A 324 -10.00 29.65 5.89
CA ALA A 324 -8.64 29.95 6.34
C ALA A 324 -8.11 28.92 7.37
N VAL A 325 -8.98 28.42 8.26
CA VAL A 325 -8.62 27.37 9.21
C VAL A 325 -8.48 26.03 8.50
N LEU A 326 -9.39 25.70 7.57
CA LEU A 326 -9.30 24.47 6.76
C LEU A 326 -8.02 24.41 5.93
N ALA A 327 -7.54 25.56 5.43
CA ALA A 327 -6.27 25.67 4.71
C ALA A 327 -5.04 25.26 5.53
N PHE A 328 -5.16 25.18 6.85
CA PHE A 328 -4.13 24.62 7.73
C PHE A 328 -4.51 23.24 8.28
N VAL A 329 -5.75 23.05 8.72
CA VAL A 329 -6.22 21.80 9.35
C VAL A 329 -6.17 20.63 8.37
N VAL A 330 -6.65 20.78 7.14
CA VAL A 330 -6.67 19.69 6.16
C VAL A 330 -5.25 19.19 5.84
N PRO A 331 -4.28 20.06 5.48
CA PRO A 331 -2.89 19.64 5.31
C PRO A 331 -2.25 19.04 6.56
N LEU A 332 -2.56 19.57 7.75
CA LEU A 332 -2.06 19.06 9.02
C LEU A 332 -2.52 17.62 9.27
N LEU A 333 -3.81 17.35 9.07
CA LEU A 333 -4.37 16.02 9.23
C LEU A 333 -3.87 15.05 8.16
N ALA A 334 -3.49 15.55 6.97
CA ALA A 334 -2.89 14.71 5.91
C ALA A 334 -1.40 14.39 6.15
N VAL A 335 -0.73 15.00 7.14
CA VAL A 335 0.71 14.81 7.39
C VAL A 335 1.09 13.35 7.62
N PRO A 336 0.41 12.55 8.47
CA PRO A 336 0.79 11.16 8.71
C PRO A 336 0.83 10.36 7.40
N GLN A 337 -0.24 10.45 6.62
CA GLN A 337 -0.39 9.77 5.34
C GLN A 337 0.60 10.27 4.28
N ALA A 338 0.71 11.58 4.07
CA ALA A 338 1.66 12.15 3.10
C ALA A 338 3.12 11.84 3.45
N THR A 339 3.47 11.90 4.74
CA THR A 339 4.80 11.53 5.24
C THR A 339 5.08 10.07 4.96
N HIS A 340 4.14 9.18 5.25
CA HIS A 340 4.26 7.76 4.97
C HIS A 340 4.56 7.49 3.49
N TYR A 341 3.79 8.10 2.57
CA TYR A 341 3.99 7.95 1.13
C TYR A 341 5.41 8.35 0.68
N VAL A 342 5.91 9.46 1.20
CA VAL A 342 7.25 9.98 0.85
C VAL A 342 8.35 9.14 1.49
N LEU A 343 8.23 8.79 2.78
CA LEU A 343 9.24 8.02 3.50
C LEU A 343 9.38 6.60 2.93
N ASP A 344 8.28 5.97 2.52
CA ASP A 344 8.34 4.59 2.04
C ASP A 344 9.24 4.42 0.80
N ALA A 345 9.32 5.46 -0.04
CA ALA A 345 10.21 5.52 -1.20
C ALA A 345 11.72 5.49 -0.86
N VAL A 346 12.08 5.71 0.41
CA VAL A 346 13.48 5.73 0.87
C VAL A 346 13.81 4.70 1.94
N LEU A 347 12.85 4.31 2.78
CA LEU A 347 13.10 3.42 3.93
C LEU A 347 13.59 2.02 3.52
N TRP A 348 13.07 1.49 2.40
CA TRP A 348 13.33 0.11 2.00
C TRP A 348 14.45 -0.06 0.98
N ARG A 349 15.20 1.01 0.69
CA ARG A 349 16.31 0.96 -0.29
C ARG A 349 17.43 0.02 0.19
N ARG A 350 17.87 -0.87 -0.69
CA ARG A 350 18.89 -1.90 -0.38
C ARG A 350 20.23 -1.32 0.10
N ARG A 351 20.63 -0.15 -0.42
CA ARG A 351 21.88 0.54 -0.01
C ARG A 351 21.88 0.97 1.45
N ASP A 352 20.69 1.10 2.04
CA ASP A 352 20.44 1.62 3.38
C ASP A 352 20.05 0.50 4.37
N THR A 353 20.01 -0.75 3.91
CA THR A 353 19.52 -1.92 4.65
C THR A 353 20.46 -2.30 5.80
N GLY A 354 19.99 -2.12 7.03
CA GLY A 354 20.60 -2.68 8.24
C GLY A 354 20.29 -4.17 8.44
N GLN A 355 20.86 -4.80 9.47
CA GLN A 355 20.68 -6.24 9.74
C GLN A 355 19.21 -6.63 9.95
N ALA A 356 18.46 -5.91 10.80
CA ALA A 356 17.05 -6.19 11.05
C ALA A 356 16.22 -6.16 9.76
N GLN A 357 16.39 -5.13 8.92
CA GLN A 357 15.71 -5.03 7.62
C GLN A 357 16.16 -6.14 6.66
N GLY A 358 17.45 -6.47 6.64
CA GLY A 358 17.97 -7.58 5.84
C GLY A 358 17.35 -8.92 6.23
N ARG A 359 17.20 -9.20 7.53
CA ARG A 359 16.52 -10.40 8.03
C ARG A 359 15.01 -10.37 7.77
N ALA A 360 14.36 -9.22 7.95
CA ALA A 360 12.93 -9.05 7.72
C ALA A 360 12.53 -9.24 6.25
N LEU A 361 13.41 -8.95 5.30
CA LEU A 361 13.22 -9.23 3.86
C LEU A 361 13.84 -10.60 3.44
N GLY A 362 14.40 -11.33 4.41
CA GLY A 362 15.07 -12.62 4.27
C GLY A 362 16.30 -12.62 3.36
N PHE A 363 17.01 -11.50 3.27
CA PHE A 363 18.32 -11.39 2.61
C PHE A 363 19.50 -11.81 3.50
N ALA A 364 19.33 -11.84 4.83
CA ALA A 364 20.35 -12.30 5.77
C ALA A 364 19.98 -13.67 6.34
N SER A 365 20.95 -14.58 6.47
CA SER A 365 20.77 -15.84 7.19
C SER A 365 20.34 -15.53 8.63
N ALA A 366 19.31 -16.21 9.12
CA ALA A 366 19.07 -16.29 10.55
C ALA A 366 20.37 -16.82 11.18
N ALA A 367 20.92 -16.10 12.16
CA ALA A 367 22.00 -16.68 12.97
C ALA A 367 21.52 -18.06 13.47
N PRO A 368 22.39 -19.08 13.54
CA PRO A 368 22.01 -20.36 14.12
C PRO A 368 21.38 -20.10 15.48
N ARG A 369 20.22 -20.70 15.75
CA ARG A 369 19.70 -20.75 17.12
C ARG A 369 20.76 -21.49 17.93
N SER A 370 21.49 -20.78 18.78
CA SER A 370 22.40 -21.34 19.78
C SER A 370 21.63 -22.13 20.82
#